data_AF-A0A257IZV3-F1
#
_entry.id   AF-A0A257IZV3-F1
#
_cell.length_a   1.000
_cell.length_b   1.000
_cell.length_c   1.000
_cell.angle_alpha   90.00
_cell.angle_beta   90.00
_cell.angle_gamma   90.00
#
_symmetry.space_group_name_H-M   'P 1'
#
loop_
_entity.id
_entity.type
_entity.pdbx_description
1 polymer ?
#
loop_
_entity_poly.entity_id
_entity_poly.type
_entity_poly.pdbx_seq_one_letter_code
_entity_poly.pdbx_strand_id
1 'polypeptide(L)'
;MSNHRKFPSAVKAVLLASAMVCASLASPVQAAVDMFIKVTTIDGASVDKQFGLQKASDVLAFSWGVSSDGKSAIFNDFSWTQYLESATPKYFLGVANGTIFDSVTFNVRSAGAKPLVFLTMTFDDVLLTSLTMGGSGGEDRLTTNQSLRPLTKITMVYTPQKNDGSAGDKITAIWDLKGGKVNAFSGDPEALFGLFLAGPQAMNLSGLPVTVGQPVPEPQTWAMFGLGLAGLAAWRRRQRMAPAALAA
;
A
#
# COMPACT_ATOMS: atom_id res chain seq x y z
N MET A 1 -56.45 21.08 -26.25
CA MET A 1 -56.55 19.66 -25.85
C MET A 1 -55.16 19.06 -25.88
N SER A 2 -54.41 19.14 -24.77
CA SER A 2 -53.03 18.66 -24.67
C SER A 2 -53.02 17.20 -24.20
N ASN A 3 -52.55 16.30 -25.05
CA ASN A 3 -52.62 14.86 -24.83
C ASN A 3 -51.31 14.36 -24.18
N HIS A 4 -51.21 14.46 -22.85
CA HIS A 4 -50.11 13.87 -22.09
C HIS A 4 -50.26 12.35 -22.01
N ARG A 5 -49.69 11.63 -22.98
CA ARG A 5 -49.52 10.16 -22.88
C ARG A 5 -48.50 9.86 -21.78
N LYS A 6 -48.98 9.46 -20.60
CA LYS A 6 -48.15 8.93 -19.51
C LYS A 6 -47.63 7.55 -19.93
N PHE A 7 -46.31 7.42 -20.11
CA PHE A 7 -45.68 6.12 -20.33
C PHE A 7 -45.85 5.23 -19.08
N PRO A 8 -46.19 3.93 -19.23
CA PRO A 8 -46.43 3.03 -18.12
C PRO A 8 -45.15 2.79 -17.30
N SER A 9 -45.29 2.66 -15.98
CA SER A 9 -44.18 2.60 -15.00
C SER A 9 -43.15 1.50 -15.28
N ALA A 10 -43.54 0.44 -15.99
CA ALA A 10 -42.67 -0.67 -16.38
C ALA A 10 -41.53 -0.25 -17.31
N VAL A 11 -41.71 0.75 -18.18
CA VAL A 11 -40.67 1.21 -19.12
C VAL A 11 -39.56 1.99 -18.40
N LYS A 12 -39.89 2.69 -17.30
CA LYS A 12 -38.90 3.38 -16.47
C LYS A 12 -38.04 2.39 -15.65
N ALA A 13 -38.62 1.28 -15.21
CA ALA A 13 -37.91 0.25 -14.46
C ALA A 13 -36.85 -0.50 -15.30
N VAL A 14 -37.14 -0.75 -16.59
CA VAL A 14 -36.21 -1.44 -17.50
C VAL A 14 -35.03 -0.55 -17.91
N LEU A 15 -35.24 0.77 -18.08
CA LEU A 15 -34.16 1.73 -18.34
C LEU A 15 -33.23 1.94 -17.13
N LEU A 16 -33.74 1.86 -15.90
CA LEU A 16 -32.94 1.95 -14.67
C LEU A 16 -32.11 0.68 -14.42
N ALA A 17 -32.62 -0.50 -14.76
CA ALA A 17 -31.87 -1.75 -14.66
C ALA A 17 -30.71 -1.84 -15.68
N SER A 18 -30.86 -1.19 -16.83
CA SER A 18 -29.83 -1.16 -17.89
C SER A 18 -28.64 -0.24 -17.54
N ALA A 19 -28.85 0.79 -16.74
CA ALA A 19 -27.79 1.71 -16.29
C ALA A 19 -26.97 1.15 -15.11
N MET A 20 -27.55 0.26 -14.29
CA MET A 20 -26.85 -0.36 -13.15
C MET A 20 -25.90 -1.49 -13.56
N VAL A 21 -26.08 -2.12 -14.73
CA VAL A 21 -25.16 -3.17 -15.23
C VAL A 21 -23.92 -2.59 -15.92
N CYS A 22 -23.96 -1.35 -16.41
CA CYS A 22 -22.78 -0.67 -16.95
C CYS A 22 -21.86 -0.05 -15.88
N ALA A 23 -22.26 0.00 -14.61
CA ALA A 23 -21.46 0.55 -13.52
C ALA A 23 -20.54 -0.48 -12.84
N SER A 24 -20.71 -1.78 -13.10
CA SER A 24 -19.90 -2.85 -12.47
C SER A 24 -18.73 -3.34 -13.32
N LEU A 25 -18.43 -2.69 -14.44
CA LEU A 25 -17.22 -2.94 -15.25
C LEU A 25 -16.34 -1.70 -15.40
N ALA A 26 -16.52 -0.69 -14.56
CA ALA A 26 -15.42 0.23 -14.30
C ALA A 26 -14.36 -0.56 -13.53
N SER A 27 -13.46 -1.23 -14.27
CA SER A 27 -12.14 -1.53 -13.74
C SER A 27 -11.66 -0.29 -12.99
N PRO A 28 -11.04 -0.41 -11.79
CA PRO A 28 -10.48 0.76 -11.15
C PRO A 28 -9.65 1.47 -12.22
N VAL A 29 -9.97 2.74 -12.50
CA VAL A 29 -9.12 3.57 -13.37
C VAL A 29 -7.74 3.38 -12.79
N GLN A 30 -6.90 2.63 -13.50
CA GLN A 30 -5.54 2.39 -13.10
C GLN A 30 -4.93 3.79 -13.12
N ALA A 31 -4.87 4.44 -11.96
CA ALA A 31 -4.28 5.74 -11.86
C ALA A 31 -2.85 5.56 -12.35
N ALA A 32 -2.54 6.12 -13.52
CA ALA A 32 -1.19 6.14 -14.01
C ALA A 32 -0.34 6.78 -12.91
N VAL A 33 0.78 6.15 -12.59
CA VAL A 33 1.72 6.67 -11.61
C VAL A 33 2.97 7.08 -12.35
N ASP A 34 3.55 8.20 -11.94
CA ASP A 34 4.86 8.61 -12.41
C ASP A 34 5.89 8.08 -11.42
N MET A 35 6.95 7.46 -11.94
CA MET A 35 8.00 6.87 -11.13
C MET A 35 9.32 7.53 -11.48
N PHE A 36 10.10 7.84 -10.45
CA PHE A 36 11.37 8.55 -10.61
C PHE A 36 12.43 7.93 -9.75
N ILE A 37 13.67 7.92 -10.24
CA ILE A 37 14.83 7.50 -9.46
C ILE A 37 15.94 8.56 -9.54
N LYS A 38 16.51 8.90 -8.39
CA LYS A 38 17.60 9.85 -8.28
C LYS A 38 18.78 9.19 -7.60
N VAL A 39 19.91 9.14 -8.30
CA VAL A 39 21.16 8.57 -7.80
C VAL A 39 22.14 9.71 -7.56
N THR A 40 22.78 9.71 -6.39
CA THR A 40 23.76 10.76 -6.05
C THR A 40 24.84 10.86 -7.13
N THR A 41 25.14 12.08 -7.61
CA THR A 41 26.09 12.39 -8.70
C THR A 41 25.68 11.98 -10.14
N ILE A 42 24.58 11.25 -10.31
CA ILE A 42 24.02 10.89 -11.63
C ILE A 42 22.75 11.69 -11.90
N ASP A 43 22.90 12.74 -12.68
CA ASP A 43 21.77 13.54 -13.19
C ASP A 43 21.07 12.81 -14.34
N GLY A 44 19.78 12.53 -14.17
CA GLY A 44 18.84 12.10 -15.22
C GLY A 44 18.17 13.26 -15.95
N ALA A 45 17.22 12.93 -16.84
CA ALA A 45 16.59 13.89 -17.75
C ALA A 45 15.37 14.65 -17.19
N SER A 46 14.87 14.31 -16.00
CA SER A 46 13.66 14.95 -15.46
C SER A 46 13.87 16.45 -15.19
N VAL A 47 12.94 17.25 -15.71
CA VAL A 47 12.88 18.71 -15.50
C VAL A 47 11.87 19.10 -14.41
N ASP A 48 11.27 18.12 -13.74
CA ASP A 48 10.22 18.34 -12.75
C ASP A 48 10.77 18.98 -11.48
N LYS A 49 10.34 20.20 -11.19
CA LYS A 49 10.78 20.94 -9.99
C LYS A 49 10.00 20.57 -8.74
N GLN A 50 8.86 19.90 -8.88
CA GLN A 50 8.04 19.48 -7.74
C GLN A 50 8.69 18.29 -7.04
N PHE A 51 8.49 18.20 -5.72
CA PHE A 51 8.94 17.07 -4.90
C PHE A 51 10.45 16.73 -5.01
N GLY A 52 11.30 17.66 -5.47
CA GLY A 52 12.75 17.43 -5.61
C GLY A 52 13.16 16.51 -6.76
N LEU A 53 12.25 16.25 -7.71
CA LEU A 53 12.42 15.28 -8.81
C LEU A 53 13.29 15.79 -9.96
N GLN A 54 13.80 17.02 -9.85
CA GLN A 54 14.67 17.59 -10.88
C GLN A 54 15.96 16.79 -10.95
N LYS A 55 16.39 16.49 -12.18
CA LYS A 55 17.55 15.64 -12.50
C LYS A 55 17.39 14.19 -12.03
N ALA A 56 16.18 13.74 -11.72
CA ALA A 56 15.89 12.31 -11.61
C ALA A 56 15.74 11.68 -13.00
N SER A 57 15.84 10.37 -13.06
CA SER A 57 15.51 9.56 -14.23
C SER A 57 14.06 9.09 -14.15
N ASP A 58 13.36 9.10 -15.28
CA ASP A 58 12.02 8.54 -15.39
C ASP A 58 12.09 7.01 -15.37
N VAL A 59 11.33 6.39 -14.47
CA VAL A 59 11.26 4.94 -14.33
C VAL A 59 10.00 4.42 -15.00
N LEU A 60 10.16 3.40 -15.84
CA LEU A 60 9.08 2.73 -16.57
C LEU A 60 8.51 1.54 -15.79
N ALA A 61 9.38 0.83 -15.10
CA ALA A 61 9.03 -0.32 -14.27
C ALA A 61 10.09 -0.49 -13.17
N PHE A 62 9.71 -1.08 -12.05
CA PHE A 62 10.65 -1.48 -11.02
C PHE A 62 10.23 -2.80 -10.38
N SER A 63 11.18 -3.48 -9.76
CA SER A 63 10.95 -4.65 -8.93
C SER A 63 11.93 -4.67 -7.76
N TRP A 64 11.43 -5.06 -6.61
CA TRP A 64 12.23 -5.26 -5.41
C TRP A 64 11.50 -6.19 -4.46
N GLY A 65 12.25 -6.91 -3.62
CA GLY A 65 11.66 -7.82 -2.68
C GLY A 65 12.59 -8.15 -1.53
N VAL A 66 11.97 -8.54 -0.43
CA VAL A 66 12.63 -9.09 0.75
C VAL A 66 11.92 -10.40 1.10
N SER A 67 12.69 -11.42 1.43
CA SER A 67 12.19 -12.69 1.99
C SER A 67 12.84 -12.95 3.33
N SER A 68 12.29 -13.89 4.11
CA SER A 68 12.86 -14.30 5.39
C SER A 68 12.67 -15.79 5.58
N ASP A 69 13.71 -16.44 6.13
CA ASP A 69 13.64 -17.82 6.62
C ASP A 69 13.14 -17.90 8.08
N GLY A 70 12.69 -16.78 8.65
CA GLY A 70 12.30 -16.63 10.05
C GLY A 70 13.44 -16.24 10.99
N LYS A 71 14.69 -16.20 10.50
CA LYS A 71 15.88 -15.80 11.27
C LYS A 71 16.58 -14.60 10.68
N SER A 72 16.67 -14.53 9.36
CA SER A 72 17.36 -13.45 8.65
C SER A 72 16.53 -12.95 7.47
N ALA A 73 16.54 -11.63 7.26
CA ALA A 73 15.99 -11.03 6.05
C ALA A 73 16.99 -11.18 4.88
N ILE A 74 16.50 -11.60 3.73
CA ILE A 74 17.25 -11.70 2.47
C ILE A 74 16.68 -10.63 1.54
N PHE A 75 17.50 -9.64 1.20
CA PHE A 75 17.13 -8.55 0.32
C PHE A 75 17.60 -8.83 -1.10
N ASN A 76 16.68 -8.71 -2.06
CA ASN A 76 17.03 -8.73 -3.47
C ASN A 76 17.56 -7.35 -3.90
N ASP A 77 18.29 -7.32 -5.02
CA ASP A 77 18.67 -6.07 -5.67
C ASP A 77 17.40 -5.34 -6.14
N PHE A 78 17.38 -4.02 -5.97
CA PHE A 78 16.33 -3.17 -6.54
C PHE A 78 16.63 -3.01 -8.02
N SER A 79 15.68 -3.39 -8.87
CA SER A 79 15.84 -3.32 -10.32
C SER A 79 14.82 -2.37 -10.92
N TRP A 80 15.23 -1.60 -11.92
CA TRP A 80 14.34 -0.71 -12.64
C TRP A 80 14.64 -0.68 -14.13
N THR A 81 13.64 -0.27 -14.89
CA THR A 81 13.71 -0.01 -16.33
C THR A 81 13.53 1.48 -16.56
N GLN A 82 14.35 2.05 -17.44
CA GLN A 82 14.23 3.44 -17.88
C GLN A 82 14.61 3.56 -19.36
N TYR A 83 14.30 4.69 -19.98
CA TYR A 83 14.80 4.99 -21.32
C TYR A 83 16.32 5.23 -21.31
N LEU A 84 16.95 4.99 -22.47
CA LEU A 84 18.30 5.44 -22.73
C LEU A 84 18.35 6.98 -22.65
N GLU A 85 19.26 7.49 -21.83
CA GLU A 85 19.41 8.93 -21.58
C GLU A 85 20.88 9.28 -21.23
N SER A 86 21.14 10.56 -20.91
CA SER A 86 22.47 11.05 -20.55
C SER A 86 23.06 10.43 -19.27
N ALA A 87 22.22 9.88 -18.39
CA ALA A 87 22.64 9.14 -17.21
C ALA A 87 23.24 7.75 -17.54
N THR A 88 22.87 7.14 -18.68
CA THR A 88 23.25 5.76 -19.04
C THR A 88 24.76 5.51 -19.02
N PRO A 89 25.63 6.37 -19.59
CA PRO A 89 27.08 6.18 -19.50
C PRO A 89 27.62 6.24 -18.06
N LYS A 90 26.99 7.00 -17.17
CA LYS A 90 27.38 7.06 -15.75
C LYS A 90 26.99 5.78 -15.01
N TYR A 91 25.83 5.21 -15.33
CA TYR A 91 25.46 3.87 -14.83
C TYR A 91 26.45 2.81 -15.29
N PHE A 92 26.84 2.84 -16.57
CA PHE A 92 27.86 1.94 -17.10
C PHE A 92 29.18 2.03 -16.32
N LEU A 93 29.71 3.24 -16.13
CA LEU A 93 30.94 3.44 -15.36
C LEU A 93 30.77 3.05 -13.89
N GLY A 94 29.62 3.36 -13.27
CA GLY A 94 29.34 3.00 -11.89
C GLY A 94 29.38 1.49 -11.66
N VAL A 95 28.77 0.71 -12.57
CA VAL A 95 28.82 -0.75 -12.55
C VAL A 95 30.25 -1.26 -12.83
N ALA A 96 30.88 -0.79 -13.91
CA ALA A 96 32.20 -1.27 -14.34
C ALA A 96 33.30 -1.01 -13.29
N ASN A 97 33.21 0.11 -12.57
CA ASN A 97 34.16 0.47 -11.52
C ASN A 97 33.80 -0.08 -10.13
N GLY A 98 32.59 -0.65 -9.95
CA GLY A 98 32.08 -1.02 -8.63
C GLY A 98 31.94 0.19 -7.70
N THR A 99 31.49 1.33 -8.22
CA THR A 99 31.35 2.57 -7.45
C THR A 99 30.24 2.44 -6.41
N ILE A 100 30.51 2.88 -5.18
CA ILE A 100 29.50 3.05 -4.13
C ILE A 100 29.00 4.49 -4.17
N PHE A 101 27.69 4.65 -4.29
CA PHE A 101 27.01 5.94 -4.28
C PHE A 101 26.39 6.19 -2.91
N ASP A 102 26.54 7.39 -2.35
CA ASP A 102 26.08 7.69 -0.99
C ASP A 102 24.59 7.41 -0.77
N SER A 103 23.74 7.76 -1.75
CA SER A 103 22.30 7.53 -1.66
C SER A 103 21.61 7.40 -3.02
N VAL A 104 20.56 6.59 -3.05
CA VAL A 104 19.59 6.50 -4.15
C VAL A 104 18.17 6.67 -3.59
N THR A 105 17.38 7.54 -4.20
CA THR A 105 15.98 7.76 -3.85
C THR A 105 15.08 7.38 -5.01
N PHE A 106 14.12 6.49 -4.76
CA PHE A 106 13.05 6.13 -5.67
C PHE A 106 11.72 6.71 -5.17
N ASN A 107 10.95 7.34 -6.06
CA ASN A 107 9.69 7.99 -5.75
C ASN A 107 8.59 7.49 -6.69
N VAL A 108 7.41 7.24 -6.14
CA VAL A 108 6.18 7.01 -6.92
C VAL A 108 5.18 8.10 -6.59
N ARG A 109 4.66 8.73 -7.64
CA ARG A 109 3.75 9.86 -7.57
C ARG A 109 2.43 9.51 -8.23
N SER A 110 1.33 9.86 -7.58
CA SER A 110 0.00 9.78 -8.19
C SER A 110 -0.14 10.83 -9.30
N ALA A 111 -0.72 10.45 -10.44
CA ALA A 111 -1.11 11.41 -11.47
C ALA A 111 -2.39 12.18 -11.07
N GLY A 112 -2.61 13.33 -11.70
CA GLY A 112 -3.85 14.11 -11.58
C GLY A 112 -3.64 15.53 -11.05
N ALA A 113 -4.74 16.20 -10.70
CA ALA A 113 -4.75 17.62 -10.34
C ALA A 113 -4.07 17.95 -9.00
N LYS A 114 -4.00 16.97 -8.09
CA LYS A 114 -3.30 17.07 -6.79
C LYS A 114 -2.30 15.92 -6.69
N PRO A 115 -1.16 16.00 -7.39
CA PRO A 115 -0.17 14.94 -7.36
C PRO A 115 0.43 14.81 -5.96
N LEU A 116 0.66 13.57 -5.53
CA LEU A 116 1.27 13.25 -4.24
C LEU A 116 2.34 12.17 -4.45
N VAL A 117 3.54 12.39 -3.92
CA VAL A 117 4.53 11.32 -3.77
C VAL A 117 4.10 10.44 -2.60
N PHE A 118 3.44 9.33 -2.92
CA PHE A 118 2.86 8.43 -1.92
C PHE A 118 3.81 7.30 -1.52
N LEU A 119 4.82 6.98 -2.32
CA LEU A 119 5.88 6.04 -1.97
C LEU A 119 7.24 6.68 -2.19
N THR A 120 8.09 6.60 -1.18
CA THR A 120 9.51 6.94 -1.27
C THR A 120 10.34 5.81 -0.69
N MET A 121 11.30 5.32 -1.45
CA MET A 121 12.33 4.41 -0.97
C MET A 121 13.68 5.10 -1.05
N THR A 122 14.44 5.05 0.04
CA THR A 122 15.79 5.62 0.11
C THR A 122 16.75 4.52 0.50
N PHE A 123 17.79 4.35 -0.32
CA PHE A 123 18.84 3.36 -0.16
C PHE A 123 20.14 4.11 0.11
N ASP A 124 20.79 3.79 1.22
CA ASP A 124 22.06 4.41 1.60
C ASP A 124 23.22 3.46 1.30
N ASP A 125 24.35 4.05 0.88
CA ASP A 125 25.55 3.38 0.40
C ASP A 125 25.21 2.29 -0.62
N VAL A 126 25.10 2.67 -1.88
CA VAL A 126 24.51 1.84 -2.92
C VAL A 126 25.56 1.42 -3.93
N LEU A 127 25.66 0.11 -4.16
CA LEU A 127 26.43 -0.45 -5.26
C LEU A 127 25.50 -0.68 -6.47
N LEU A 128 25.85 -0.18 -7.65
CA LEU A 128 25.20 -0.60 -8.89
C LEU A 128 25.70 -1.98 -9.29
N THR A 129 24.79 -2.95 -9.40
CA THR A 129 25.15 -4.36 -9.60
C THR A 129 25.03 -4.80 -11.04
N SER A 130 24.17 -4.17 -11.84
CA SER A 130 24.04 -4.48 -13.25
C SER A 130 23.55 -3.31 -14.09
N LEU A 131 23.93 -3.33 -15.38
CA LEU A 131 23.32 -2.54 -16.45
C LEU A 131 23.16 -3.48 -17.65
N THR A 132 21.91 -3.67 -18.10
CA THR A 132 21.58 -4.41 -19.31
C THR A 132 20.86 -3.49 -20.28
N MET A 133 21.32 -3.45 -21.53
CA MET A 133 20.71 -2.65 -22.58
C MET A 133 20.56 -3.50 -23.84
N GLY A 134 19.44 -3.34 -24.52
CA GLY A 134 19.14 -3.96 -25.80
C GLY A 134 18.29 -3.00 -26.62
N GLY A 135 18.08 -3.32 -27.89
CA GLY A 135 17.28 -2.50 -28.77
C GLY A 135 16.98 -3.20 -30.08
N SER A 136 15.85 -2.84 -30.67
CA SER A 136 15.44 -3.29 -31.99
C SER A 136 15.19 -2.10 -32.92
N GLY A 137 15.39 -2.28 -34.23
CA GLY A 137 15.22 -1.21 -35.23
C GLY A 137 13.78 -0.69 -35.39
N GLY A 138 12.80 -1.30 -34.70
CA GLY A 138 11.41 -0.85 -34.67
C GLY A 138 11.02 -0.08 -33.40
N GLU A 139 11.96 0.15 -32.48
CA GLU A 139 11.68 0.90 -31.25
C GLU A 139 11.88 2.41 -31.44
N ASP A 140 10.88 3.20 -31.03
CA ASP A 140 10.96 4.67 -31.04
C ASP A 140 11.96 5.20 -29.99
N ARG A 141 12.08 4.50 -28.85
CA ARG A 141 13.00 4.84 -27.75
C ARG A 141 13.56 3.58 -27.12
N LEU A 142 14.89 3.48 -27.10
CA LEU A 142 15.60 2.37 -26.46
C LEU A 142 15.43 2.40 -24.94
N THR A 143 15.41 1.21 -24.34
CA THR A 143 15.33 1.05 -22.88
C THR A 143 16.56 0.38 -22.31
N THR A 144 16.76 0.60 -21.03
CA THR A 144 17.87 0.06 -20.22
C THR A 144 17.30 -0.49 -18.92
N ASN A 145 17.92 -1.54 -18.42
CA ASN A 145 17.58 -2.15 -17.14
C ASN A 145 18.79 -2.07 -16.23
N GLN A 146 18.58 -1.62 -15.00
CA GLN A 146 19.62 -1.42 -14.01
C GLN A 146 19.23 -2.14 -12.73
N SER A 147 20.23 -2.56 -11.97
CA SER A 147 20.04 -3.09 -10.63
C SER A 147 21.00 -2.44 -9.65
N LEU A 148 20.55 -2.29 -8.41
CA LEU A 148 21.35 -1.76 -7.31
C LEU A 148 21.18 -2.60 -6.04
N ARG A 149 22.18 -2.54 -5.17
CA ARG A 149 22.17 -3.14 -3.85
C ARG A 149 22.50 -2.11 -2.77
N PRO A 150 21.60 -1.87 -1.79
CA PRO A 150 21.94 -1.08 -0.61
C PRO A 150 22.94 -1.83 0.28
N LEU A 151 23.87 -1.11 0.89
CA LEU A 151 24.92 -1.69 1.74
C LEU A 151 24.73 -1.33 3.22
N THR A 152 23.98 -0.28 3.54
CA THR A 152 23.82 0.17 4.93
C THR A 152 22.39 0.31 5.40
N LYS A 153 21.56 1.08 4.70
CA LYS A 153 20.21 1.38 5.21
C LYS A 153 19.18 1.43 4.10
N ILE A 154 17.99 0.97 4.43
CA ILE A 154 16.80 1.08 3.59
C ILE A 154 15.74 1.82 4.38
N THR A 155 15.21 2.89 3.80
CA THR A 155 14.09 3.65 4.36
C THR A 155 12.93 3.58 3.37
N MET A 156 11.76 3.16 3.84
CA MET A 156 10.54 3.15 3.05
C MET A 156 9.52 4.07 3.73
N VAL A 157 8.97 5.00 2.96
CA VAL A 157 7.95 5.94 3.42
C VAL A 157 6.73 5.80 2.53
N TYR A 158 5.60 5.45 3.13
CA TYR A 158 4.29 5.49 2.48
C TYR A 158 3.48 6.68 3.02
N THR A 159 2.88 7.45 2.13
CA THR A 159 2.00 8.58 2.49
C THR A 159 0.61 8.31 1.93
N PRO A 160 -0.38 7.94 2.76
CA PRO A 160 -1.73 7.70 2.28
C PRO A 160 -2.32 9.00 1.72
N GLN A 161 -3.08 8.87 0.63
CA GLN A 161 -3.84 9.99 0.08
C GLN A 161 -5.24 9.99 0.70
N LYS A 162 -5.66 11.12 1.29
CA LYS A 162 -7.01 11.30 1.82
C LYS A 162 -8.03 11.43 0.68
N ASN A 163 -9.31 11.23 0.99
CA ASN A 163 -10.41 11.36 0.03
C ASN A 163 -10.50 12.75 -0.65
N ASP A 164 -9.99 13.80 -0.01
CA ASP A 164 -9.93 15.17 -0.56
C ASP A 164 -8.70 15.42 -1.47
N GLY A 165 -7.87 14.39 -1.66
CA GLY A 165 -6.64 14.40 -2.43
C GLY A 165 -5.41 14.90 -1.67
N SER A 166 -5.54 15.31 -0.40
CA SER A 166 -4.42 15.77 0.42
C SER A 166 -3.62 14.61 1.02
N ALA A 167 -2.40 14.90 1.50
CA ALA A 167 -1.55 13.92 2.17
C ALA A 167 -2.06 13.60 3.58
N GLY A 168 -2.08 12.32 3.93
CA GLY A 168 -2.16 11.83 5.30
C GLY A 168 -0.80 11.77 5.99
N ASP A 169 -0.78 11.17 7.18
CA ASP A 169 0.44 11.05 7.97
C ASP A 169 1.39 10.02 7.37
N LYS A 170 2.68 10.36 7.36
CA LYS A 170 3.72 9.52 6.78
C LYS A 170 3.93 8.26 7.62
N ILE A 171 3.87 7.13 6.94
CA ILE A 171 4.17 5.82 7.48
C ILE A 171 5.61 5.48 7.11
N THR A 172 6.52 5.43 8.07
CA THR A 172 7.96 5.23 7.82
C THR A 172 8.45 3.92 8.41
N ALA A 173 9.16 3.12 7.60
CA ALA A 173 9.88 1.92 8.01
C ALA A 173 11.37 2.07 7.68
N ILE A 174 12.25 1.76 8.64
CA ILE A 174 13.71 1.83 8.46
C ILE A 174 14.34 0.50 8.84
N TRP A 175 15.20 -0.02 7.95
CA TRP A 175 16.01 -1.22 8.18
C TRP A 175 17.49 -0.89 8.03
N ASP A 176 18.28 -1.22 9.05
CA ASP A 176 19.75 -1.17 9.01
C ASP A 176 20.31 -2.56 8.65
N LEU A 177 21.00 -2.63 7.51
CA LEU A 177 21.57 -3.87 6.96
C LEU A 177 22.81 -4.35 7.73
N LYS A 178 23.53 -3.45 8.41
CA LYS A 178 24.70 -3.79 9.23
C LYS A 178 24.28 -4.22 10.64
N GLY A 179 23.18 -3.67 11.16
CA GLY A 179 22.68 -3.92 12.51
C GLY A 179 21.55 -4.95 12.62
N GLY A 180 20.85 -5.27 11.52
CA GLY A 180 19.72 -6.22 11.51
C GLY A 180 18.51 -5.78 12.34
N LYS A 181 18.38 -4.48 12.63
CA LYS A 181 17.34 -3.93 13.52
C LYS A 181 16.33 -3.10 12.72
N VAL A 182 15.05 -3.28 13.04
CA VAL A 182 13.99 -2.31 12.71
C VAL A 182 14.24 -1.09 13.56
N ASN A 183 14.59 0.04 12.95
CA ASN A 183 14.93 1.25 13.71
C ASN A 183 13.72 2.18 13.93
N ALA A 184 12.62 2.00 13.19
CA ALA A 184 11.35 2.67 13.45
C ALA A 184 10.25 2.10 12.56
N PHE A 185 9.05 1.96 13.12
CA PHE A 185 7.81 2.10 12.38
C PHE A 185 7.06 3.29 12.99
N SER A 186 6.81 4.35 12.23
CA SER A 186 6.01 5.49 12.71
C SER A 186 4.79 5.68 11.82
N GLY A 187 3.59 5.61 12.37
CA GLY A 187 2.30 5.83 11.69
C GLY A 187 1.12 5.45 12.59
N ASP A 188 -0.06 6.03 12.35
CA ASP A 188 -1.30 5.70 13.06
C ASP A 188 -1.61 4.19 12.89
N PRO A 189 -1.81 3.40 13.98
CA PRO A 189 -2.04 1.95 13.91
C PRO A 189 -3.18 1.52 12.97
N GLU A 190 -4.18 2.38 12.75
CA GLU A 190 -5.31 2.13 11.85
C GLU A 190 -4.90 2.13 10.36
N ALA A 191 -3.98 3.01 9.95
CA ALA A 191 -3.50 3.10 8.57
C ALA A 191 -2.59 1.92 8.20
N LEU A 192 -1.87 1.41 9.19
CA LEU A 192 -1.10 0.18 9.16
C LEU A 192 -1.98 -1.05 8.88
N PHE A 193 -3.08 -1.18 9.60
CA PHE A 193 -4.07 -2.22 9.40
C PHE A 193 -4.77 -2.07 8.04
N GLY A 194 -5.08 -0.84 7.63
CA GLY A 194 -5.69 -0.55 6.32
C GLY A 194 -4.84 -1.02 5.13
N LEU A 195 -3.51 -0.87 5.18
CA LEU A 195 -2.60 -1.33 4.13
C LEU A 195 -2.36 -2.86 4.17
N PHE A 196 -2.29 -3.46 5.37
CA PHE A 196 -2.22 -4.92 5.54
C PHE A 196 -3.48 -5.62 5.01
N LEU A 197 -4.63 -4.96 5.09
CA LEU A 197 -5.91 -5.46 4.57
C LEU A 197 -6.10 -5.20 3.06
N ALA A 198 -5.25 -4.40 2.41
CA ALA A 198 -5.47 -3.89 1.06
C ALA A 198 -4.64 -4.53 -0.07
N GLY A 199 -4.01 -5.69 0.10
CA GLY A 199 -3.48 -6.43 -1.06
C GLY A 199 -3.23 -7.93 -0.84
N PRO A 200 -3.19 -8.76 -1.89
CA PRO A 200 -3.81 -8.67 -3.22
C PRO A 200 -5.11 -9.50 -3.22
N GLN A 201 -6.24 -8.78 -3.29
CA GLN A 201 -7.64 -9.19 -3.49
C GLN A 201 -7.93 -10.72 -3.53
N ALA A 202 -8.79 -11.24 -2.65
CA ALA A 202 -9.33 -12.61 -2.70
C ALA A 202 -8.41 -13.75 -2.21
N MET A 203 -8.10 -13.77 -0.90
CA MET A 203 -7.98 -15.05 -0.19
C MET A 203 -9.09 -15.16 0.84
N ASN A 204 -9.94 -16.13 0.60
CA ASN A 204 -11.01 -16.55 1.47
C ASN A 204 -10.44 -16.95 2.85
N LEU A 205 -10.41 -16.01 3.79
CA LEU A 205 -10.10 -16.26 5.21
C LEU A 205 -11.31 -16.88 5.93
N SER A 206 -12.05 -17.81 5.30
CA SER A 206 -13.10 -18.58 5.98
C SER A 206 -12.61 -19.91 6.54
N GLY A 207 -11.30 -20.17 6.53
CA GLY A 207 -10.75 -21.50 6.88
C GLY A 207 -9.61 -21.54 7.88
N LEU A 208 -9.12 -20.42 8.41
CA LEU A 208 -8.05 -20.42 9.41
C LEU A 208 -8.61 -19.95 10.75
N PRO A 209 -8.44 -20.70 11.85
CA PRO A 209 -8.87 -20.25 13.17
C PRO A 209 -7.95 -19.12 13.65
N VAL A 210 -8.23 -17.89 13.21
CA VAL A 210 -7.75 -16.70 13.91
C VAL A 210 -8.47 -16.67 15.24
N THR A 211 -7.76 -17.03 16.30
CA THR A 211 -8.24 -16.86 17.67
C THR A 211 -8.26 -15.36 17.95
N VAL A 212 -9.37 -14.71 17.59
CA VAL A 212 -9.66 -13.33 17.97
C VAL A 212 -9.75 -13.33 19.50
N GLY A 213 -8.74 -12.77 20.16
CA GLY A 213 -8.80 -12.46 21.58
C GLY A 213 -10.09 -11.69 21.82
N GLN A 214 -10.95 -12.26 22.66
CA GLN A 214 -12.31 -11.74 22.90
C GLN A 214 -12.24 -10.25 23.29
N PRO A 215 -13.16 -9.40 22.80
CA PRO A 215 -13.16 -7.99 23.17
C PRO A 215 -13.27 -7.87 24.68
N VAL A 216 -12.29 -7.21 25.30
CA VAL A 216 -12.32 -6.88 26.73
C VAL A 216 -13.53 -5.97 26.95
N PRO A 217 -14.57 -6.41 27.68
CA PRO A 217 -15.75 -5.60 27.86
C PRO A 217 -15.41 -4.38 28.70
N GLU A 218 -15.86 -3.19 28.29
CA GLU A 218 -15.71 -1.96 29.05
C GLU A 218 -16.38 -2.09 30.45
N PRO A 219 -15.96 -1.30 31.45
CA PRO A 219 -16.43 -1.44 32.84
C PRO A 219 -17.96 -1.44 33.00
N GLN A 220 -18.66 -0.71 32.14
CA GLN A 220 -20.12 -0.67 32.08
C GLN A 220 -20.75 -2.00 31.63
N THR A 221 -20.10 -2.75 30.75
CA THR A 221 -20.57 -4.07 30.31
C THR A 221 -20.45 -5.10 31.44
N TRP A 222 -19.37 -5.05 32.23
CA TRP A 222 -19.24 -5.86 33.45
C TRP A 222 -20.31 -5.54 34.50
N ALA A 223 -20.63 -4.26 34.66
CA ALA A 223 -21.72 -3.85 35.55
C ALA A 223 -23.08 -4.41 35.09
N MET A 224 -23.35 -4.40 33.78
CA MET A 224 -24.58 -4.95 33.22
C MET A 224 -24.66 -6.48 33.34
N PHE A 225 -23.56 -7.21 33.14
CA PHE A 225 -23.51 -8.65 33.39
C PHE A 225 -23.65 -9.00 34.87
N GLY A 226 -23.04 -8.21 35.76
CA GLY A 226 -23.16 -8.37 37.22
C GLY A 226 -24.60 -8.16 37.72
N LEU A 227 -25.30 -7.13 37.22
CA LEU A 227 -26.71 -6.89 37.53
C LEU A 227 -27.61 -8.01 37.02
N GLY A 228 -27.35 -8.55 35.83
CA GLY A 228 -28.08 -9.69 35.27
C GLY A 228 -27.95 -10.96 36.11
N LEU A 229 -26.75 -11.29 36.57
CA LEU A 229 -26.49 -12.46 37.42
C LEU A 229 -27.10 -12.30 38.83
N ALA A 230 -27.04 -11.11 39.42
CA ALA A 230 -27.69 -10.81 40.69
C ALA A 230 -29.23 -10.92 40.58
N GLY A 231 -29.81 -10.45 39.48
CA GLY A 231 -31.24 -10.60 39.18
C GLY A 231 -31.66 -12.07 39.07
N LEU A 232 -30.87 -12.90 38.38
CA LEU A 232 -31.13 -14.34 38.25
C LEU A 232 -31.01 -15.09 39.58
N ALA A 233 -30.06 -14.70 40.43
CA ALA A 233 -29.90 -15.25 41.78
C ALA A 233 -31.06 -14.87 42.71
N ALA A 234 -31.53 -13.62 42.64
CA ALA A 234 -32.70 -13.15 43.37
C ALA A 234 -34.00 -13.86 42.91
N TRP A 235 -34.15 -14.05 41.60
CA TRP A 235 -35.26 -14.81 41.01
C TRP A 235 -35.25 -16.28 41.44
N ARG A 236 -34.08 -16.95 41.41
CA ARG A 236 -33.94 -18.32 41.91
C ARG A 236 -34.22 -18.45 43.41
N ARG A 237 -33.83 -17.46 44.24
CA ARG A 237 -34.18 -17.46 45.66
C ARG A 237 -35.69 -17.30 45.88
N ARG A 238 -36.38 -16.48 45.08
CA ARG A 238 -37.85 -16.37 45.12
C ARG A 238 -38.53 -17.68 44.70
N GLN A 239 -38.03 -18.37 43.68
CA GLN A 239 -38.58 -19.67 43.25
C GLN A 239 -38.41 -20.78 44.30
N ARG A 240 -37.37 -20.70 45.14
CA ARG A 240 -37.16 -21.64 46.26
C ARG A 240 -37.96 -21.32 47.52
N MET A 241 -38.59 -20.14 47.60
CA MET A 241 -39.44 -19.74 48.73
C MET A 241 -40.94 -19.76 48.39
N ALA A 242 -41.33 -20.26 47.22
CA ALA A 242 -42.73 -20.56 46.94
C ALA A 242 -43.12 -21.87 47.65
N PRO A 243 -44.15 -21.87 48.52
CA PRO A 243 -44.60 -23.09 49.18
C PRO A 243 -45.18 -24.07 48.15
N ALA A 244 -44.81 -25.35 48.28
CA ALA A 244 -45.38 -26.44 47.50
C ALA A 244 -46.89 -26.57 47.80
N ALA A 245 -47.73 -26.06 46.90
CA ALA A 245 -49.17 -26.28 46.92
C ALA A 245 -49.53 -27.38 45.91
N LEU A 246 -49.68 -28.59 46.48
CA LEU A 246 -50.65 -29.65 46.19
C LEU A 246 -50.88 -30.14 44.75
N ALA A 247 -50.52 -31.40 44.56
CA ALA A 247 -51.15 -32.33 43.64
C ALA A 247 -52.64 -32.55 43.99
N ALA A 248 -53.47 -32.54 42.95
CA ALA A 248 -54.68 -33.33 42.79
C ALA A 248 -54.85 -33.62 41.29
#